data_AF-A0A4Y2BWC4-F1
#
_entry.id   AF-A0A4Y2BWC4-F1
#
_cell.length_a   1.000
_cell.length_b   1.000
_cell.length_c   1.000
_cell.angle_alpha   90.00
_cell.angle_beta   90.00
_cell.angle_gamma   90.00
#
_symmetry.space_group_name_H-M   'P 1'
#
loop_
_entity.id
_entity.type
_entity.pdbx_description
1 polymer ?
#
loop_
_entity_poly.entity_id
_entity_poly.type
_entity_poly.pdbx_seq_one_letter_code
_entity_poly.pdbx_strand_id
1 'polypeptide(L)'
;MSVAIDGVNCKIEGIGTVKLLFKKGEEIVNLKNVMYSPKLRRNLMAGPLFDKGGASFIGGKDKIDVFSNDGRKLFSARKENGLYYVYPSYPQKRRSNPIALNASNKNNLEDWHRKFCHINPRYIINTSKNESVKDLPIFKNEQLNCEACKLAKTKRKSFKPIGKIKSTKPLQLLHMDVCGPLP
;
A
#
# COMPACT_ATOMS: atom_id res chain seq x y z
N MET A 1 -28.66 21.33 0.79
CA MET A 1 -29.30 20.03 1.04
C MET A 1 -28.52 19.30 2.12
N SER A 2 -29.17 18.81 3.18
CA SER A 2 -28.55 18.06 4.27
C SER A 2 -29.33 16.79 4.56
N VAL A 3 -28.66 15.80 5.17
CA VAL A 3 -29.32 14.60 5.70
C VAL A 3 -29.15 14.63 7.21
N ALA A 4 -30.26 14.43 7.94
CA ALA A 4 -30.27 14.34 9.38
C ALA A 4 -30.06 12.87 9.81
N ILE A 5 -29.08 12.64 10.69
CA ILE A 5 -28.86 11.36 11.36
C ILE A 5 -28.70 11.70 12.84
N ASP A 6 -29.59 11.18 13.69
CA ASP A 6 -29.58 11.40 15.15
C ASP A 6 -29.45 12.88 15.56
N GLY A 7 -30.18 13.77 14.86
CA GLY A 7 -30.17 15.21 15.13
C GLY A 7 -28.93 15.96 14.60
N VAL A 8 -27.97 15.25 14.00
CA VAL A 8 -26.80 15.86 13.37
C VAL A 8 -27.07 16.09 11.88
N ASN A 9 -26.96 17.35 11.45
CA ASN A 9 -27.06 17.72 10.05
C ASN A 9 -25.74 17.48 9.32
N CYS A 10 -25.74 16.54 8.37
CA CYS A 10 -24.63 16.30 7.46
C CYS A 10 -24.83 17.08 6.16
N LYS A 11 -23.93 18.00 5.84
CA LYS A 11 -23.95 18.77 4.57
C LYS A 11 -23.69 17.83 3.40
N ILE A 12 -24.54 17.91 2.38
CA ILE A 12 -24.30 17.22 1.10
C ILE A 12 -23.37 18.08 0.24
N GLU A 13 -22.26 17.50 -0.18
CA GLU A 13 -21.24 18.16 -1.00
C GLU A 13 -21.39 17.87 -2.50
N GLY A 14 -22.11 16.80 -2.85
CA GLY A 14 -22.36 16.46 -4.25
C GLY A 14 -23.54 15.52 -4.41
N ILE A 15 -24.10 15.50 -5.62
CA ILE A 15 -25.12 14.55 -6.05
C ILE A 15 -24.67 13.96 -7.38
N GLY A 16 -24.71 12.64 -7.52
CA GLY A 16 -24.23 11.98 -8.74
C GLY A 16 -24.80 10.60 -8.96
N THR A 17 -24.31 9.94 -10.01
CA THR A 17 -24.63 8.54 -10.29
C THR A 17 -23.47 7.65 -9.85
N VAL A 18 -23.76 6.65 -9.01
CA VAL A 18 -22.77 5.67 -8.54
C VAL A 18 -23.05 4.32 -9.18
N LYS A 19 -22.00 3.72 -9.75
CA LYS A 19 -22.07 2.38 -10.33
C LYS A 19 -21.57 1.35 -9.33
N LEU A 20 -22.36 0.31 -9.08
CA LEU A 20 -22.04 -0.78 -8.16
C LEU A 20 -22.08 -2.12 -8.90
N LEU A 21 -21.15 -3.00 -8.60
CA LEU A 21 -21.02 -4.35 -9.17
C LEU A 21 -21.24 -5.39 -8.08
N PHE A 22 -22.21 -6.28 -8.23
CA PHE A 22 -22.51 -7.30 -7.22
C PHE A 22 -21.95 -8.68 -7.64
N LYS A 23 -21.08 -9.27 -6.81
CA LYS A 23 -20.18 -10.39 -7.16
C LYS A 23 -20.82 -11.77 -7.43
N LYS A 24 -22.09 -11.83 -7.83
CA LYS A 24 -22.75 -13.08 -8.27
C LYS A 24 -23.38 -13.02 -9.68
N GLY A 25 -23.07 -11.97 -10.43
CA GLY A 25 -23.39 -11.81 -11.85
C GLY A 25 -22.78 -10.49 -12.29
N GLU A 26 -22.44 -10.34 -13.56
CA GLU A 26 -21.75 -9.16 -14.14
C GLU A 26 -22.61 -7.89 -14.14
N GLU A 27 -23.58 -7.79 -13.23
CA GLU A 27 -24.65 -6.83 -13.22
C GLU A 27 -24.20 -5.53 -12.55
N ILE A 28 -24.16 -4.49 -13.38
CA ILE A 28 -23.81 -3.13 -12.98
C ILE A 28 -25.11 -2.41 -12.64
N VAL A 29 -25.29 -2.10 -11.36
CA VAL A 29 -26.42 -1.31 -10.87
C VAL A 29 -26.00 0.16 -10.84
N ASN A 30 -26.73 1.00 -11.57
CA ASN A 30 -26.52 2.44 -11.60
C ASN A 30 -27.48 3.13 -10.61
N LEU A 31 -26.98 3.55 -9.45
CA LEU A 31 -27.73 4.34 -8.50
C LEU A 31 -27.70 5.81 -8.93
N LYS A 32 -28.84 6.37 -9.32
CA LYS A 32 -28.98 7.78 -9.70
C LYS A 32 -29.25 8.64 -8.46
N ASN A 33 -28.92 9.94 -8.55
CA ASN A 33 -29.19 10.93 -7.49
C ASN A 33 -28.62 10.57 -6.11
N VAL A 34 -27.46 9.92 -6.07
CA VAL A 34 -26.78 9.56 -4.83
C VAL A 34 -26.16 10.81 -4.21
N MET A 35 -26.53 11.09 -2.97
CA MET A 35 -26.01 12.19 -2.18
C MET A 35 -24.68 11.82 -1.53
N TYR A 36 -23.67 12.66 -1.68
CA TYR A 36 -22.35 12.50 -1.08
C TYR A 36 -22.15 13.45 0.10
N SER A 37 -21.72 12.91 1.23
CA SER A 37 -21.28 13.67 2.40
C SER A 37 -20.04 12.97 3.00
N PRO A 38 -18.88 13.65 3.08
CA PRO A 38 -17.66 13.06 3.62
C PRO A 38 -17.74 12.79 5.12
N LYS A 39 -18.71 13.38 5.82
CA LYS A 39 -18.92 13.17 7.27
C LYS A 39 -19.59 11.82 7.59
N LEU A 40 -20.20 11.17 6.60
CA LEU A 40 -20.86 9.88 6.78
C LEU A 40 -19.84 8.74 6.71
N ARG A 41 -19.73 7.98 7.80
CA ARG A 41 -18.81 6.82 7.89
C ARG A 41 -19.30 5.58 7.15
N ARG A 42 -20.61 5.50 6.88
CA ARG A 42 -21.25 4.37 6.21
C ARG A 42 -22.22 4.88 5.14
N ASN A 43 -22.33 4.10 4.06
CA ASN A 43 -23.30 4.35 3.01
C ASN A 43 -24.66 3.81 3.44
N LEU A 44 -25.72 4.54 3.10
CA LEU A 44 -27.10 4.15 3.38
C LEU A 44 -27.87 4.01 2.07
N MET A 45 -28.74 3.00 2.02
CA MET A 45 -29.62 2.72 0.90
C MET A 45 -31.07 2.73 1.40
N ALA A 46 -31.85 3.70 0.94
CA ALA A 46 -33.24 3.85 1.35
C ALA A 46 -34.17 3.08 0.39
N GLY A 47 -34.82 2.03 0.89
CA GLY A 47 -35.79 1.21 0.13
C GLY A 47 -36.83 2.03 -0.66
N PRO A 48 -37.45 3.08 -0.08
CA PRO A 48 -38.44 3.90 -0.80
C PRO A 48 -37.90 4.57 -2.08
N LEU A 49 -36.60 4.83 -2.17
CA LEU A 49 -36.00 5.41 -3.39
C LEU A 49 -35.90 4.39 -4.51
N PHE A 50 -35.70 3.13 -4.17
CA PHE A 50 -35.67 2.05 -5.15
C PHE A 50 -37.08 1.67 -5.61
N ASP A 51 -38.07 1.70 -4.71
CA ASP A 51 -39.49 1.53 -5.04
C ASP A 51 -39.97 2.59 -6.05
N LYS A 52 -39.64 3.87 -5.81
CA LYS A 52 -39.85 4.95 -6.79
C LYS A 52 -39.13 4.72 -8.12
N GLY A 53 -38.05 3.94 -8.11
CA GLY A 53 -37.29 3.55 -9.30
C GLY A 53 -37.84 2.32 -10.02
N GLY A 54 -38.97 1.76 -9.56
CA GLY A 54 -39.58 0.55 -10.14
C GLY A 54 -38.91 -0.76 -9.72
N ALA A 55 -38.06 -0.75 -8.69
CA ALA A 55 -37.46 -1.96 -8.16
C ALA A 55 -38.37 -2.61 -7.11
N SER A 56 -38.42 -3.94 -7.08
CA SER A 56 -39.19 -4.71 -6.11
C SER A 56 -38.28 -5.50 -5.16
N PHE A 57 -38.80 -5.84 -3.98
CA PHE A 57 -38.06 -6.51 -2.92
C PHE A 57 -38.81 -7.73 -2.44
N ILE A 58 -38.13 -8.87 -2.33
CA ILE A 58 -38.67 -10.08 -1.71
C ILE A 58 -37.80 -10.41 -0.49
N GLY A 59 -38.40 -10.27 0.69
CA GLY A 59 -37.76 -10.54 1.98
C GLY A 59 -38.12 -11.91 2.54
N GLY A 60 -37.14 -12.58 3.15
CA GLY A 60 -37.35 -13.85 3.86
C GLY A 60 -36.03 -14.56 4.17
N LYS A 61 -36.03 -15.44 5.18
CA LYS A 61 -34.85 -16.24 5.58
C LYS A 61 -33.58 -15.37 5.77
N ASP A 62 -33.71 -14.28 6.53
CA ASP A 62 -32.62 -13.33 6.82
C ASP A 62 -31.96 -12.71 5.59
N LYS A 63 -32.70 -12.57 4.50
CA LYS A 63 -32.23 -11.98 3.26
C LYS A 63 -33.32 -11.13 2.60
N ILE A 64 -32.90 -10.12 1.85
CA ILE A 64 -33.75 -9.40 0.90
C ILE A 64 -33.14 -9.56 -0.48
N ASP A 65 -33.95 -10.03 -1.43
CA ASP A 65 -33.61 -10.01 -2.84
C ASP A 65 -34.25 -8.79 -3.51
N VAL A 66 -33.45 -8.06 -4.29
CA VAL A 66 -33.88 -6.86 -5.00
C VAL A 66 -33.94 -7.15 -6.48
N PHE A 67 -35.05 -6.78 -7.13
CA PHE A 67 -35.33 -7.04 -8.53
C PHE A 67 -35.57 -5.74 -9.30
N SER A 68 -35.16 -5.73 -10.56
CA SER A 68 -35.52 -4.70 -11.54
C SER A 68 -37.00 -4.82 -11.92
N ASN A 69 -37.53 -3.80 -12.58
CA ASN A 69 -38.88 -3.81 -13.13
C ASN A 69 -39.12 -4.99 -14.10
N ASP A 70 -38.06 -5.41 -14.81
CA ASP A 70 -38.11 -6.55 -15.75
C ASP A 70 -38.01 -7.93 -15.05
N GLY A 71 -38.10 -7.98 -13.71
CA GLY A 71 -37.97 -9.21 -12.92
C GLY A 71 -36.55 -9.75 -12.77
N ARG A 72 -35.54 -9.07 -13.31
CA ARG A 72 -34.12 -9.43 -13.16
C ARG A 72 -33.62 -9.14 -11.76
N LYS A 73 -32.89 -10.08 -11.16
CA LYS A 73 -32.38 -9.93 -9.79
C LYS A 73 -31.12 -9.07 -9.74
N LEU A 74 -31.23 -7.85 -9.23
CA LEU A 74 -30.12 -6.90 -9.12
C LEU A 74 -29.09 -7.31 -8.07
N PHE A 75 -29.53 -7.60 -6.85
CA PHE A 75 -28.63 -8.02 -5.75
C PHE A 75 -29.39 -8.66 -4.58
N SER A 76 -28.63 -9.25 -3.66
CA SER A 76 -29.13 -9.76 -2.38
C SER A 76 -28.49 -9.00 -1.21
N ALA A 77 -29.30 -8.60 -0.24
CA ALA A 77 -28.84 -8.07 1.05
C ALA A 77 -29.05 -9.10 2.16
N ARG A 78 -28.06 -9.29 3.03
CA ARG A 78 -28.14 -10.24 4.16
C ARG A 78 -28.42 -9.49 5.45
N LYS A 79 -29.31 -10.02 6.29
CA LYS A 79 -29.58 -9.48 7.62
C LYS A 79 -28.43 -9.84 8.56
N GLU A 80 -27.83 -8.82 9.16
CA GLU A 80 -26.80 -8.94 10.19
C GLU A 80 -27.08 -7.85 11.24
N ASN A 81 -27.15 -8.21 12.53
CA ASN A 81 -27.38 -7.27 13.64
C ASN A 81 -28.59 -6.31 13.43
N GLY A 82 -29.70 -6.84 12.91
CA GLY A 82 -30.93 -6.07 12.70
C GLY A 82 -30.95 -5.17 11.46
N LEU A 83 -29.87 -5.12 10.67
CA LEU A 83 -29.78 -4.35 9.42
C LEU A 83 -29.48 -5.26 8.24
N TYR A 84 -29.83 -4.80 7.03
CA TYR A 84 -29.51 -5.52 5.79
C TYR A 84 -28.24 -4.94 5.17
N TYR A 85 -27.22 -5.78 5.03
CA TYR A 85 -25.93 -5.42 4.47
C TYR A 85 -25.76 -5.96 3.06
N VAL A 86 -25.08 -5.17 2.23
CA VAL A 86 -24.64 -5.56 0.90
C VAL A 86 -23.17 -5.20 0.72
N TYR A 87 -22.46 -6.01 -0.06
CA TYR A 87 -21.02 -5.86 -0.29
C TYR A 87 -20.72 -5.78 -1.80
N PRO A 88 -21.09 -4.67 -2.47
CA PRO A 88 -20.75 -4.45 -3.87
C PRO A 88 -19.26 -4.17 -4.05
N SER A 89 -18.73 -4.57 -5.19
CA SER A 89 -17.49 -4.06 -5.75
C SER A 89 -17.77 -2.78 -6.55
N TYR A 90 -16.76 -1.94 -6.73
CA TYR A 90 -16.87 -0.79 -7.64
C TYR A 90 -16.31 -1.19 -9.00
N PRO A 91 -16.97 -0.85 -10.11
CA PRO A 91 -16.37 -1.03 -11.42
C PRO A 91 -15.07 -0.24 -11.43
N GLN A 92 -13.95 -0.95 -11.50
CA GLN A 92 -12.67 -0.30 -11.71
C GLN A 92 -12.83 0.48 -13.01
N LYS A 93 -12.75 1.81 -12.96
CA LYS A 93 -12.15 2.50 -14.09
C LYS A 93 -10.86 1.74 -14.30
N ARG A 94 -10.70 1.02 -15.43
CA ARG A 94 -9.36 0.77 -15.93
C ARG A 94 -8.76 2.15 -15.88
N ARG A 95 -7.90 2.41 -14.89
CA ARG A 95 -7.07 3.59 -14.94
C ARG A 95 -6.44 3.39 -16.29
N SER A 96 -6.77 4.26 -17.26
CA SER A 96 -5.87 4.49 -18.38
C SER A 96 -4.53 4.53 -17.70
N ASN A 97 -3.68 3.52 -17.96
CA ASN A 97 -2.38 3.38 -17.32
C ASN A 97 -1.86 4.80 -17.18
N PRO A 98 -1.57 5.32 -15.97
CA PRO A 98 -1.04 6.66 -15.90
C PRO A 98 0.16 6.64 -16.84
N ILE A 99 0.04 7.36 -17.96
CA ILE A 99 1.10 7.48 -18.97
C ILE A 99 2.33 8.16 -18.33
N ALA A 100 2.18 8.66 -17.10
CA ALA A 100 3.23 9.08 -16.18
C ALA A 100 3.83 7.98 -15.26
N LEU A 101 3.67 6.68 -15.57
CA LEU A 101 4.46 5.60 -14.95
C LEU A 101 5.28 4.83 -16.00
N ASN A 102 5.82 5.57 -16.98
CA ASN A 102 6.95 5.11 -17.79
C ASN A 102 8.29 5.60 -17.22
N ALA A 103 8.36 5.91 -15.92
CA ALA A 103 9.61 5.69 -15.21
C ALA A 103 9.76 4.17 -15.13
N SER A 104 10.50 3.60 -16.09
CA SER A 104 10.88 2.20 -16.20
C SER A 104 10.52 1.38 -14.97
N ASN A 105 9.46 0.55 -15.06
CA ASN A 105 9.07 -0.46 -14.06
C ASN A 105 10.13 -1.58 -13.96
N LYS A 106 11.41 -1.24 -14.05
CA LYS A 106 12.49 -2.10 -13.60
C LYS A 106 12.49 -1.96 -12.10
N ASN A 107 11.85 -2.91 -11.42
CA ASN A 107 12.08 -3.19 -10.00
C ASN A 107 13.56 -3.53 -9.84
N ASN A 108 14.42 -2.52 -9.84
CA ASN A 108 15.86 -2.66 -9.79
C ASN A 108 16.30 -2.68 -8.33
N LEU A 109 17.20 -3.58 -8.00
CA LEU A 109 17.80 -3.68 -6.67
C LEU A 109 18.42 -2.35 -6.24
N GLU A 110 18.94 -1.56 -7.19
CA GLU A 110 19.54 -0.26 -6.91
C GLU A 110 18.57 0.77 -6.32
N ASP A 111 17.33 0.81 -6.80
CA ASP A 111 16.33 1.74 -6.28
C ASP A 111 15.96 1.39 -4.86
N TRP A 112 15.80 0.10 -4.57
CA TRP A 112 15.50 -0.39 -3.23
C TRP A 112 16.68 -0.20 -2.28
N HIS A 113 17.91 -0.38 -2.74
CA HIS A 113 19.10 -0.04 -1.98
C HIS A 113 19.14 1.44 -1.58
N ARG A 114 18.79 2.36 -2.47
CA ARG A 114 18.68 3.79 -2.16
C ARG A 114 17.52 4.09 -1.21
N LYS A 115 16.34 3.50 -1.42
CA LYS A 115 15.15 3.65 -0.54
C LYS A 115 15.40 3.17 0.89
N PHE A 116 16.16 2.09 1.06
CA PHE A 116 16.56 1.56 2.37
C PHE A 116 17.87 2.18 2.90
N CYS A 117 18.14 3.45 2.57
CA CYS A 117 19.27 4.20 3.09
C CYS A 117 20.63 3.50 2.88
N HIS A 118 20.85 2.95 1.69
CA HIS A 118 22.10 2.31 1.30
C HIS A 118 22.48 1.05 2.12
N ILE A 119 21.49 0.30 2.62
CA ILE A 119 21.73 -0.99 3.30
C ILE A 119 22.43 -2.01 2.39
N ASN A 120 23.08 -3.02 2.98
CA ASN A 120 23.76 -4.09 2.23
C ASN A 120 22.80 -4.75 1.21
N PRO A 121 23.12 -4.79 -0.10
CA PRO A 121 22.26 -5.40 -1.12
C PRO A 121 21.89 -6.86 -0.83
N ARG A 122 22.80 -7.63 -0.21
CA ARG A 122 22.53 -9.02 0.22
C ARG A 122 21.41 -9.11 1.24
N TYR A 123 21.31 -8.12 2.12
CA TYR A 123 20.24 -8.07 3.10
C TYR A 123 18.89 -7.90 2.41
N ILE A 124 18.80 -6.96 1.46
CA ILE A 124 17.58 -6.73 0.66
C ILE A 124 17.17 -8.00 -0.10
N ILE A 125 18.13 -8.70 -0.70
CA ILE A 125 17.90 -9.95 -1.42
C ILE A 125 17.34 -11.02 -0.48
N ASN A 126 17.96 -11.23 0.68
CA ASN A 126 17.50 -12.21 1.66
C ASN A 126 16.10 -11.86 2.19
N THR A 127 15.84 -10.59 2.51
CA THR A 127 14.52 -10.10 2.92
C THR A 127 13.46 -10.37 1.85
N SER A 128 13.80 -10.15 0.57
CA SER A 128 12.90 -10.43 -0.55
C SER A 128 12.63 -11.92 -0.76
N LYS A 129 13.64 -12.78 -0.58
CA LYS A 129 13.51 -14.24 -0.69
C LYS A 129 12.69 -14.84 0.44
N ASN A 130 12.83 -14.29 1.65
CA ASN A 130 12.12 -14.75 2.84
C ASN A 130 10.72 -14.14 2.97
N GLU A 131 10.25 -13.40 1.94
CA GLU A 131 8.95 -12.72 1.92
C GLU A 131 8.67 -11.88 3.19
N SER A 132 9.73 -11.36 3.82
CA SER A 132 9.63 -10.72 5.15
C SER A 132 9.04 -9.31 5.10
N VAL A 133 8.89 -8.74 3.90
CA VAL A 133 8.31 -7.42 3.66
C VAL A 133 7.23 -7.55 2.61
N LYS A 134 6.02 -7.11 2.95
CA LYS A 134 4.88 -7.09 2.02
C LYS A 134 5.20 -6.21 0.81
N ASP A 135 4.87 -6.69 -0.38
CA ASP A 135 5.00 -5.99 -1.66
C ASP A 135 6.46 -5.67 -2.09
N LEU A 136 7.47 -6.27 -1.45
CA LEU A 136 8.86 -6.20 -1.90
C LEU A 136 9.09 -7.21 -3.05
N PRO A 137 9.56 -6.78 -4.24
CA PRO A 137 9.81 -7.70 -5.35
C PRO A 137 11.01 -8.60 -5.08
N ILE A 138 10.99 -9.81 -5.64
CA ILE A 138 12.05 -10.81 -5.43
C ILE A 138 13.28 -10.46 -6.28
N PHE A 139 14.42 -10.29 -5.62
CA PHE A 139 15.70 -10.02 -6.29
C PHE A 139 16.60 -11.27 -6.35
N LYS A 140 17.34 -11.42 -7.46
CA LYS A 140 18.25 -12.56 -7.67
C LYS A 140 19.73 -12.16 -7.82
N ASN A 141 20.02 -10.92 -8.25
CA ASN A 141 21.39 -10.48 -8.52
C ASN A 141 21.97 -9.72 -7.33
N GLU A 142 23.17 -10.07 -6.86
CA GLU A 142 23.89 -9.36 -5.80
C GLU A 142 24.74 -8.18 -6.30
N GLN A 143 25.02 -8.11 -7.60
CA GLN A 143 25.87 -7.08 -8.16
C GLN A 143 25.13 -5.75 -8.26
N LEU A 144 25.38 -4.92 -7.26
CA LEU A 144 24.97 -3.52 -7.20
C LEU A 144 26.23 -2.65 -7.13
N ASN A 145 26.35 -1.71 -8.06
CA ASN A 145 27.49 -0.80 -8.17
C ASN A 145 27.12 0.61 -7.70
N CYS A 146 27.03 0.82 -6.39
CA CYS A 146 26.75 2.14 -5.82
C CYS A 146 28.06 2.86 -5.47
N GLU A 147 28.35 3.94 -6.20
CA GLU A 147 29.53 4.77 -6.00
C GLU A 147 29.60 5.39 -4.61
N ALA A 148 28.49 5.94 -4.11
CA ALA A 148 28.40 6.51 -2.76
C ALA A 148 28.76 5.47 -1.68
N CYS A 149 28.26 4.24 -1.81
CA CYS A 149 28.62 3.14 -0.91
C CYS A 149 30.10 2.78 -1.00
N LYS A 150 30.68 2.76 -2.20
CA LYS A 150 32.11 2.50 -2.36
C LYS A 150 32.92 3.58 -1.64
N LEU A 151 32.66 4.85 -1.89
CA LEU A 151 33.40 5.93 -1.25
C LEU A 151 33.25 5.92 0.28
N ALA A 152 32.03 5.72 0.79
CA ALA A 152 31.75 5.79 2.22
C ALA A 152 32.08 4.51 3.01
N LYS A 153 32.03 3.32 2.39
CA LYS A 153 32.17 2.02 3.08
C LYS A 153 33.44 1.25 2.74
N THR A 154 34.28 1.75 1.84
CA THR A 154 35.58 1.12 1.55
C THR A 154 36.48 1.22 2.77
N LYS A 155 37.13 0.12 3.13
CA LYS A 155 38.12 0.08 4.20
C LYS A 155 39.52 0.24 3.59
N ARG A 156 40.40 0.97 4.27
CA ARG A 156 41.83 1.00 3.92
C ARG A 156 42.37 -0.43 4.01
N LYS A 157 43.13 -0.85 3.00
CA LYS A 157 43.79 -2.16 3.01
C LYS A 157 44.66 -2.26 4.27
N SER A 158 44.57 -3.39 4.98
CA SER A 158 45.41 -3.65 6.14
C SER A 158 46.89 -3.55 5.74
N PHE A 159 47.68 -2.93 6.60
CA PHE A 159 49.14 -2.98 6.46
C PHE A 159 49.60 -4.43 6.57
N LYS A 160 50.65 -4.79 5.82
CA LYS A 160 51.31 -6.08 6.03
C LYS A 160 51.77 -6.12 7.48
N PRO A 161 51.49 -7.20 8.23
CA PRO A 161 52.01 -7.34 9.58
C PRO A 161 53.52 -7.31 9.48
N ILE A 162 54.11 -6.23 10.00
CA ILE A 162 55.53 -6.22 10.30
C ILE A 162 55.64 -7.19 11.48
N GLY A 163 56.42 -8.26 11.33
CA GLY A 163 56.63 -9.24 12.41
C GLY A 163 57.09 -8.54 13.70
N LYS A 164 57.15 -9.27 14.83
CA LYS A 164 57.63 -8.66 16.08
C LYS A 164 59.03 -8.07 15.86
N ILE A 165 59.12 -6.73 15.83
CA ILE A 165 60.40 -6.03 15.83
C ILE A 165 60.95 -6.17 17.24
N LYS A 166 61.85 -7.14 17.44
CA LYS A 166 62.53 -7.37 18.72
C LYS A 166 63.97 -6.93 18.59
N SER A 167 64.40 -6.09 19.52
CA SER A 167 65.82 -5.82 19.73
C SER A 167 66.47 -7.02 20.41
N THR A 168 67.67 -7.40 20.02
CA THR A 168 68.48 -8.48 20.60
C THR A 168 69.54 -7.96 21.58
N LYS A 169 69.80 -6.65 21.60
CA LYS A 169 70.78 -6.00 22.50
C LYS A 169 70.18 -4.73 23.14
N PRO A 170 70.62 -4.35 24.36
CA PRO A 170 70.24 -3.07 24.96
C PRO A 170 70.48 -1.89 24.01
N LEU A 171 69.53 -0.95 23.95
CA LEU A 171 69.58 0.28 23.13
C LEU A 171 69.66 0.08 21.60
N GLN A 172 69.45 -1.13 21.07
CA GLN A 172 69.49 -1.39 19.63
C GLN A 172 68.31 -0.75 18.86
N LEU A 173 67.17 -0.53 19.52
CA LEU A 173 66.01 0.12 18.93
C LEU A 173 65.31 1.01 19.96
N LEU A 174 65.27 2.31 19.68
CA LEU A 174 64.59 3.32 20.48
C LEU A 174 63.41 3.87 19.69
N HIS A 175 62.21 3.76 20.25
CA HIS A 175 61.04 4.48 19.75
C HIS A 175 60.84 5.68 20.66
N MET A 176 60.95 6.88 20.09
CA MET A 176 60.70 8.13 20.79
C MET A 176 59.55 8.82 20.09
N ASP A 177 58.59 9.29 20.86
CA ASP A 177 57.48 10.10 20.38
C ASP A 177 57.45 11.40 21.19
N VAL A 178 57.07 12.49 20.54
CA VAL A 178 56.96 13.79 21.20
C VAL A 178 55.53 13.94 21.67
N CYS A 179 55.34 14.04 22.98
CA CYS A 179 54.04 14.36 23.53
C CYS A 179 53.81 15.88 23.46
N GLY A 180 52.73 16.33 22.83
CA GLY A 180 52.37 17.75 22.85
C GLY A 180 51.14 18.13 22.03
N PRO A 181 50.62 19.36 22.23
CA PRO A 181 51.04 20.35 23.22
C PRO A 181 50.55 20.01 24.63
N LEU A 182 51.43 20.19 25.62
CA LEU A 182 51.11 20.06 27.04
C LEU A 182 50.96 21.46 27.66
N PRO A 183 50.09 21.64 28.66
CA PRO A 183 49.84 22.93 29.30
C PRO A 183 51.08 23.52 30.01
#